data_AF-A0ABD5M181-F1
#
_entry.id   AF-A0ABD5M181-F1
#
_cell.length_a   1.000
_cell.length_b   1.000
_cell.length_c   1.000
_cell.angle_alpha   90.00
_cell.angle_beta   90.00
_cell.angle_gamma   90.00
#
_symmetry.space_group_name_H-M   'P 1'
#
loop_
_entity.id
_entity.type
_entity.pdbx_description
1 polymer ?
#
loop_
_entity_poly.entity_id
_entity_poly.type
_entity_poly.pdbx_seq_one_letter_code
_entity_poly.pdbx_strand_id
1 'polypeptide(L)'
;MVEAGRKNVSMDEFSTGSAREYRQQLTDLQQELERQRERNRDLERQLQHTAHTEIITYVEENPGATTPQIIQHIADTVPGRVVGHLDVLEEDTLMLDDERYYLCDSDEQRASHNG
;
A
#
# COMPACT_ATOMS: atom_id res chain seq x y z
N MET A 1 30.42 50.32 29.39
CA MET A 1 30.67 48.87 29.42
C MET A 1 29.47 48.20 28.78
N VAL A 2 29.72 47.43 27.72
CA VAL A 2 28.68 46.91 26.83
C VAL A 2 28.02 45.69 27.45
N GLU A 3 26.69 45.73 27.41
CA GLU A 3 25.70 44.74 27.82
C GLU A 3 25.95 43.38 27.16
N ALA A 4 26.62 42.47 27.86
CA ALA A 4 26.76 41.07 27.48
C ALA A 4 25.64 40.25 28.11
N GLY A 5 24.42 40.38 27.59
CA GLY A 5 23.23 39.73 28.15
C GLY A 5 22.31 39.01 27.14
N ARG A 6 22.70 38.92 25.86
CA ARG A 6 21.83 38.31 24.82
C ARG A 6 22.62 37.44 23.85
N LYS A 7 23.08 36.27 24.29
CA LYS A 7 23.53 35.22 23.35
C LYS A 7 23.50 33.78 23.88
N ASN A 8 22.73 33.50 24.94
CA ASN A 8 22.55 32.12 25.42
C ASN A 8 21.14 31.55 25.19
N VAL A 9 20.23 32.31 24.57
CA VAL A 9 18.82 31.90 24.43
C VAL A 9 18.54 31.10 23.15
N SER A 10 19.47 30.99 22.20
CA SER A 10 19.13 30.49 20.85
C SER A 10 19.78 29.17 20.42
N MET A 11 20.52 28.45 21.27
CA MET A 11 21.12 27.17 20.87
C MET A 11 20.34 25.96 21.41
N ASP A 12 19.88 26.03 22.65
CA ASP A 12 19.13 24.94 23.30
C ASP A 12 17.69 24.80 22.78
N GLU A 13 17.04 25.91 22.42
CA GLU A 13 15.65 25.93 21.94
C GLU A 13 15.53 25.35 20.52
N PHE A 14 16.51 25.62 19.65
CA PHE A 14 16.56 25.08 18.28
C PHE A 14 16.99 23.61 18.23
N SER A 15 17.85 23.18 19.15
CA SER A 15 18.31 21.77 19.26
C SER A 15 17.22 20.84 19.80
N THR A 16 16.45 21.31 20.79
CA THR A 16 15.37 20.51 21.38
C THR A 16 14.11 20.46 20.52
N GLY A 17 13.77 21.56 19.82
CA GLY A 17 12.67 21.60 18.84
C GLY A 17 12.88 20.62 17.68
N SER A 18 14.06 20.65 17.06
CA SER A 18 14.43 19.77 15.96
C SER A 18 14.52 18.29 16.39
N ALA A 19 15.11 17.99 17.55
CA ALA A 19 15.15 16.62 18.08
C ALA A 19 13.75 16.06 18.39
N ARG A 20 12.82 16.92 18.83
CA ARG A 20 11.43 16.53 19.09
C ARG A 20 10.67 16.29 17.78
N GLU A 21 10.87 17.16 16.79
CA GLU A 21 10.29 17.00 15.45
C GLU A 21 10.76 15.73 14.75
N TYR A 22 12.07 15.41 14.80
CA TYR A 22 12.58 14.17 14.22
C TYR A 22 12.02 12.92 14.89
N ARG A 23 11.78 12.94 16.21
CA ARG A 23 11.12 11.83 16.92
C ARG A 23 9.65 11.69 16.52
N GLN A 24 8.97 12.81 16.32
CA GLN A 24 7.59 12.81 15.85
C GLN A 24 7.52 12.21 14.44
N GLN A 25 8.35 12.71 13.51
CA GLN A 25 8.42 12.19 12.15
C GLN A 25 8.76 10.70 12.11
N LEU A 26 9.71 10.26 12.94
CA LEU A 26 10.09 8.84 13.03
C LEU A 26 8.92 7.98 13.54
N THR A 27 8.15 8.49 14.49
CA THR A 27 6.96 7.81 15.03
C THR A 27 5.87 7.73 13.96
N ASP A 28 5.62 8.82 13.25
CA ASP A 28 4.62 8.89 12.18
C ASP A 28 4.98 7.93 11.03
N LEU A 29 6.26 7.90 10.62
CA LEU A 29 6.77 6.95 9.62
C LEU A 29 6.67 5.50 10.06
N GLN A 30 6.93 5.21 11.34
CA GLN A 30 6.77 3.85 11.88
C GLN A 30 5.31 3.40 11.86
N GLN A 31 4.39 4.28 12.24
CA GLN A 31 2.95 3.99 12.19
C GLN A 31 2.47 3.76 10.75
N GLU A 32 2.93 4.57 9.80
CA GLU A 32 2.60 4.38 8.39
C GLU A 32 3.14 3.05 7.87
N LEU A 33 4.40 2.73 8.15
CA LEU A 33 5.03 1.46 7.77
C LEU A 33 4.26 0.25 8.34
N GLU A 34 3.84 0.34 9.59
CA GLU A 34 3.06 -0.71 10.26
C GLU A 34 1.69 -0.89 9.61
N ARG A 35 0.98 0.21 9.31
CA ARG A 35 -0.30 0.17 8.59
C ARG A 35 -0.16 -0.47 7.20
N GLN A 36 0.88 -0.10 6.46
CA GLN A 36 1.14 -0.65 5.12
C GLN A 36 1.50 -2.14 5.16
N ARG A 37 2.25 -2.58 6.18
CA ARG A 37 2.54 -4.00 6.41
C ARG A 37 1.30 -4.79 6.78
N GLU A 38 0.44 -4.23 7.62
CA GLU A 38 -0.82 -4.86 8.00
C GLU A 38 -1.76 -4.99 6.80
N ARG A 39 -1.90 -3.92 5.99
CA ARG A 39 -2.63 -3.96 4.72
C ARG A 39 -2.06 -5.00 3.76
N ASN A 40 -0.73 -5.10 3.61
CA ASN A 40 -0.11 -6.13 2.79
C ASN A 40 -0.44 -7.54 3.30
N ARG A 41 -0.37 -7.78 4.61
CA ARG A 41 -0.75 -9.09 5.19
C ARG A 41 -2.22 -9.41 4.98
N ASP A 42 -3.11 -8.43 5.05
CA ASP A 42 -4.54 -8.63 4.78
C ASP A 42 -4.76 -8.99 3.30
N LEU A 43 -4.10 -8.30 2.38
CA LEU A 43 -4.14 -8.59 0.95
C LEU A 43 -3.54 -9.96 0.62
N GLU A 44 -2.39 -10.31 1.20
CA GLU A 44 -1.78 -11.64 1.08
C GLU A 44 -2.68 -12.73 1.64
N ARG A 45 -3.33 -12.49 2.78
CA ARG A 45 -4.32 -13.41 3.35
C ARG A 45 -5.52 -13.59 2.44
N GLN A 46 -6.05 -12.52 1.86
CA GLN A 46 -7.15 -12.58 0.89
C GLN A 46 -6.77 -13.37 -0.38
N LEU A 47 -5.57 -13.13 -0.91
CA LEU A 47 -5.02 -13.85 -2.07
C LEU A 47 -4.81 -15.34 -1.78
N GLN A 48 -4.18 -15.67 -0.64
CA GLN A 48 -3.94 -17.05 -0.24
C GLN A 48 -5.22 -17.80 0.12
N HIS A 49 -6.17 -17.14 0.80
CA HIS A 49 -7.43 -17.75 1.18
C HIS A 49 -8.35 -18.03 0.00
N THR A 50 -8.15 -17.41 -1.16
CA THR A 50 -8.94 -17.76 -2.34
C THR A 50 -8.29 -18.92 -3.08
N ALA A 51 -7.05 -18.82 -3.56
CA ALA A 51 -6.48 -19.89 -4.39
C ALA A 51 -6.32 -21.23 -3.65
N HIS A 52 -5.90 -21.22 -2.38
CA HIS A 52 -5.70 -22.46 -1.63
C HIS A 52 -7.02 -23.13 -1.24
N THR A 53 -7.98 -22.35 -0.75
CA THR A 53 -9.32 -22.84 -0.40
C THR A 53 -10.04 -23.35 -1.64
N GLU A 54 -9.92 -22.65 -2.76
CA GLU A 54 -10.54 -23.00 -4.05
C GLU A 54 -9.97 -24.31 -4.61
N ILE A 55 -8.66 -24.56 -4.46
CA ILE A 55 -8.07 -25.87 -4.78
C ILE A 55 -8.64 -26.97 -3.88
N ILE A 56 -8.74 -26.74 -2.55
CA ILE A 56 -9.29 -27.73 -1.62
C ILE A 56 -10.75 -28.03 -1.95
N THR A 57 -11.59 -27.00 -2.09
CA THR A 57 -13.00 -27.13 -2.46
C THR A 57 -13.15 -27.85 -3.80
N TYR A 58 -12.36 -27.48 -4.81
CA TYR A 58 -12.40 -28.15 -6.11
C TYR A 58 -12.03 -29.63 -6.03
N VAL A 59 -11.03 -30.00 -5.22
CA VAL A 59 -10.64 -31.40 -5.01
C VAL A 59 -11.66 -32.18 -4.18
N GLU A 60 -12.30 -31.53 -3.19
CA GLU A 60 -13.41 -32.13 -2.42
C GLU A 60 -14.62 -32.42 -3.32
N GLU A 61 -14.96 -31.50 -4.21
CA GLU A 61 -16.06 -31.65 -5.18
C GLU A 61 -15.69 -32.60 -6.34
N ASN A 62 -14.41 -32.73 -6.67
CA ASN A 62 -13.90 -33.56 -7.76
C ASN A 62 -12.77 -34.51 -7.29
N PRO A 63 -13.09 -35.55 -6.50
CA PRO A 63 -12.07 -36.49 -6.04
C PRO A 63 -11.32 -37.16 -7.19
N GLY A 64 -9.98 -37.15 -7.11
CA GLY A 64 -9.11 -37.67 -8.17
C GLY A 64 -8.84 -36.68 -9.31
N ALA A 65 -9.24 -35.41 -9.16
CA ALA A 65 -8.83 -34.35 -10.06
C ALA A 65 -7.32 -34.35 -10.27
N THR A 66 -6.92 -34.29 -11.53
CA THR A 66 -5.51 -34.25 -11.93
C THR A 66 -4.96 -32.84 -11.79
N THR A 67 -3.65 -32.71 -11.62
CA THR A 67 -2.98 -31.41 -11.56
C THR A 67 -3.35 -30.47 -12.72
N PRO A 68 -3.42 -30.93 -13.99
CA PRO A 68 -3.87 -30.07 -15.09
C PRO A 68 -5.31 -29.55 -14.93
N GLN A 69 -6.23 -30.36 -14.41
CA GLN A 69 -7.63 -29.94 -14.19
C GLN A 69 -7.73 -28.88 -13.09
N ILE A 70 -6.95 -29.03 -12.02
CA ILE A 70 -6.86 -28.03 -10.95
C ILE A 70 -6.27 -26.72 -11.48
N ILE A 71 -5.20 -26.79 -12.28
CA ILE A 71 -4.59 -25.59 -12.90
C ILE A 71 -5.60 -24.87 -13.79
N GLN A 72 -6.31 -25.62 -14.64
CA GLN A 72 -7.31 -25.03 -15.54
C GLN A 72 -8.45 -24.38 -14.75
N HIS A 73 -8.97 -25.04 -13.72
CA HIS A 73 -10.02 -24.50 -12.89
C HIS A 73 -9.63 -23.16 -12.27
N ILE A 74 -8.43 -23.07 -11.67
CA ILE A 74 -7.93 -21.82 -11.10
C ILE A 74 -7.71 -20.76 -12.20
N ALA A 75 -7.18 -21.15 -13.36
CA ALA A 75 -7.02 -20.21 -14.47
C ALA A 75 -8.35 -19.64 -14.98
N ASP A 76 -9.44 -20.41 -14.90
CA ASP A 76 -10.78 -19.98 -15.30
C ASP A 76 -11.44 -19.05 -14.28
N THR A 77 -11.08 -19.14 -12.99
CA THR A 77 -11.65 -18.28 -11.94
C THR A 77 -10.85 -16.98 -11.70
N VAL A 78 -9.57 -16.96 -12.07
CA VAL A 78 -8.69 -15.79 -11.94
C VAL A 78 -9.20 -14.53 -12.69
N PRO A 79 -9.66 -14.59 -13.96
CA PRO A 79 -10.11 -13.40 -14.67
C PRO A 79 -11.21 -12.62 -13.97
N GLY A 80 -12.24 -13.31 -13.47
CA GLY A 80 -13.36 -12.66 -12.76
C GLY A 80 -12.92 -11.97 -11.46
N ARG A 81 -11.91 -12.53 -10.78
CA ARG A 81 -11.33 -11.93 -9.57
C ARG A 81 -10.44 -10.73 -9.89
N VAL A 82 -9.67 -10.81 -10.96
CA VAL A 82 -8.80 -9.72 -11.41
C VAL A 82 -9.62 -8.48 -11.78
N VAL A 83 -10.76 -8.65 -12.47
CA VAL A 83 -11.66 -7.52 -12.81
C VAL A 83 -12.12 -6.77 -11.55
N GLY A 84 -12.63 -7.48 -10.53
CA GLY A 84 -13.07 -6.81 -9.29
C GLY A 84 -11.95 -6.14 -8.50
N HIS A 85 -10.70 -6.61 -8.62
CA HIS A 85 -9.54 -5.93 -8.05
C HIS A 85 -9.12 -4.70 -8.86
N LEU A 86 -9.21 -4.77 -10.20
CA LEU A 86 -8.93 -3.63 -11.07
C LEU A 86 -9.95 -2.51 -10.87
N ASP A 87 -11.24 -2.82 -10.75
CA ASP A 87 -12.31 -1.84 -10.48
C ASP A 87 -12.07 -1.04 -9.18
N VAL A 88 -11.48 -1.68 -8.16
CA VAL A 88 -11.17 -1.03 -6.86
C VAL A 88 -9.89 -0.20 -6.93
N LEU A 89 -8.97 -0.54 -7.83
CA LEU A 89 -7.70 0.16 -7.99
C LEU A 89 -7.79 1.30 -9.01
N GLU A 90 -8.72 1.20 -9.97
CA GLU A 90 -9.17 2.30 -10.80
C GLU A 90 -9.58 3.48 -9.90
N GLU A 91 -9.32 4.70 -10.35
CA GLU A 91 -9.54 5.97 -9.63
C GLU A 91 -8.50 6.32 -8.55
N ASP A 92 -8.11 5.38 -7.69
CA ASP A 92 -7.23 5.68 -6.54
C ASP A 92 -5.72 5.51 -6.85
N THR A 93 -5.36 4.54 -7.69
CA THR A 93 -3.95 4.16 -7.92
C THR A 93 -3.66 3.80 -9.36
N LEU A 94 -4.66 3.31 -10.10
CA LEU A 94 -4.54 2.96 -11.50
C LEU A 94 -5.44 3.86 -12.36
N MET A 95 -4.91 4.19 -13.55
CA MET A 95 -5.63 4.83 -14.63
C MET A 95 -5.75 3.86 -15.79
N LEU A 96 -6.96 3.72 -16.33
CA LEU A 96 -7.24 2.96 -17.54
C LEU A 96 -7.23 3.90 -18.75
N ASP A 97 -6.30 3.70 -19.69
CA ASP A 97 -6.25 4.40 -20.97
C ASP A 97 -6.02 3.40 -22.11
N ASP A 98 -6.86 3.45 -23.14
CA ASP A 98 -6.83 2.55 -24.31
C ASP A 98 -6.61 1.05 -23.95
N GLU A 99 -7.46 0.54 -23.04
CA GLU A 99 -7.42 -0.85 -22.52
C GLU A 99 -6.13 -1.23 -21.78
N ARG A 100 -5.32 -0.26 -21.37
CA ARG A 100 -4.06 -0.47 -20.65
C ARG A 100 -4.09 0.25 -19.30
N TYR A 101 -3.58 -0.44 -18.28
CA TYR A 101 -3.48 0.08 -16.94
C TYR A 101 -2.13 0.77 -16.70
N TYR A 102 -2.18 1.97 -16.15
CA TYR A 102 -1.03 2.78 -15.75
C TYR A 102 -1.14 3.16 -14.27
N LEU A 103 0.00 3.36 -13.60
CA LEU A 103 0.00 3.91 -12.25
C LEU A 103 -0.32 5.41 -12.31
N CYS A 104 -1.17 5.90 -11.42
CA CYS A 104 -1.32 7.32 -11.18
C CYS A 104 -0.04 7.84 -10.53
N ASP A 105 0.75 8.65 -11.25
CA ASP A 105 1.97 9.26 -10.73
C ASP A 105 1.64 10.06 -9.46
N SER A 106 2.22 9.65 -8.34
CA SER A 106 1.84 10.17 -7.02
C SER A 106 2.40 11.57 -6.71
N ASP A 107 3.03 12.26 -7.68
CA ASP A 107 3.82 13.47 -7.38
C ASP A 107 3.56 14.73 -8.23
N GLU A 108 2.67 14.75 -9.24
CA GLU A 108 2.54 15.95 -10.12
C GLU A 108 1.24 16.77 -10.01
N GLN A 109 0.16 16.31 -9.37
CA GLN A 109 -1.12 17.05 -9.33
C GLN A 109 -1.29 18.11 -8.21
N ARG A 110 -0.28 18.40 -7.38
CA ARG A 110 -0.37 19.50 -6.39
C ARG A 110 0.02 20.89 -6.93
N ALA A 111 0.60 20.97 -8.13
CA ALA A 111 1.16 22.22 -8.65
C ALA A 111 0.28 22.96 -9.68
N SER A 112 -0.78 22.36 -10.21
CA SER A 112 -1.55 22.93 -11.34
C SER A 112 -2.90 23.55 -10.97
N HIS A 113 -3.29 23.59 -9.68
CA HIS A 113 -4.52 24.27 -9.24
C HIS A 113 -4.31 25.67 -8.63
N ASN A 114 -3.15 26.29 -8.87
CA ASN A 114 -2.94 27.73 -8.64
C ASN A 114 -2.34 28.35 -9.90
N GLY A 115 -3.19 28.61 -10.89
CA GLY A 115 -2.90 29.41 -12.09
C GLY A 115 -4.09 30.28 -12.43
#